data_AF-A0AAD0T472-F1
#
_entry.id   AF-A0AAD0T472-F1
#
_cell.length_a   1.000
_cell.length_b   1.000
_cell.length_c   1.000
_cell.angle_alpha   90.00
_cell.angle_beta   90.00
_cell.angle_gamma   90.00
#
_symmetry.space_group_name_H-M   'P 1'
#
loop_
_entity.id
_entity.type
_entity.pdbx_description
1 polymer ?
#
loop_
_entity_poly.entity_id
_entity_poly.type
_entity_poly.pdbx_seq_one_letter_code
_entity_poly.pdbx_strand_id
1 'polypeptide(L)'
;MKISYLFFLVVFLLNFFIPNDALAVKNEGLDSIVTGIDVNGNESSCLRMVQPLYCSMEIQVGDLHGLDCRSRGFKAVQCGCHNFVCVEYETETVVGVDRQGMKRSCRPMKEGASCTEIFTEDEAFAERCQEKGGVAVACGCHDYICVKN
;
A
#
# COMPACT_ATOMS: atom_id res chain seq x y z
N MET A 1 -29.53 -15.47 -59.59
CA MET A 1 -28.38 -15.92 -58.77
C MET A 1 -27.52 -14.72 -58.35
N LYS A 2 -27.90 -13.93 -57.34
CA LYS A 2 -27.04 -12.87 -56.77
C LYS A 2 -27.25 -12.59 -55.26
N ILE A 3 -28.21 -13.27 -54.61
CA ILE A 3 -28.62 -12.93 -53.23
C ILE A 3 -27.96 -13.84 -52.18
N SER A 4 -27.46 -15.02 -52.56
CA SER A 4 -26.89 -15.98 -51.61
C SER A 4 -25.51 -15.58 -51.05
N TYR A 5 -24.70 -14.85 -51.84
CA TYR A 5 -23.35 -14.46 -51.42
C TYR A 5 -23.35 -13.31 -50.41
N LEU A 6 -24.31 -12.38 -50.50
CA LEU A 6 -24.40 -11.26 -49.55
C LEU A 6 -24.78 -11.75 -48.15
N PHE A 7 -25.68 -12.73 -48.05
CA PHE A 7 -26.14 -13.26 -46.76
C PHE A 7 -25.04 -14.05 -46.04
N PHE A 8 -24.26 -14.84 -46.77
CA PHE A 8 -23.11 -15.55 -46.20
C PHE A 8 -22.01 -14.59 -45.74
N LEU A 9 -21.74 -13.53 -46.49
CA LEU A 9 -20.67 -12.57 -46.17
C LEU A 9 -21.03 -11.69 -44.95
N VAL A 10 -22.30 -11.34 -44.78
CA VAL A 10 -22.78 -10.61 -43.59
C VAL A 10 -22.75 -11.50 -42.33
N VAL A 11 -23.13 -12.77 -42.43
CA VAL A 11 -23.03 -13.71 -41.30
C VAL A 11 -21.58 -14.02 -40.94
N PHE A 12 -20.69 -14.14 -41.93
CA PHE A 12 -19.26 -14.35 -41.69
C PHE A 12 -18.58 -13.12 -41.05
N LEU A 13 -18.94 -11.90 -41.47
CA LEU A 13 -18.42 -10.67 -40.87
C LEU A 13 -18.98 -10.38 -39.48
N LEU A 14 -20.26 -10.71 -39.21
CA LEU A 14 -20.85 -10.56 -37.87
C LEU A 14 -20.28 -11.55 -36.85
N ASN A 15 -19.77 -12.71 -37.28
CA ASN A 15 -19.13 -13.69 -36.39
C ASN A 15 -17.62 -13.45 -36.21
N PHE A 16 -16.97 -12.64 -37.06
CA PHE A 16 -15.55 -12.29 -36.92
C PHE A 16 -15.29 -11.08 -36.01
N PHE A 17 -16.33 -10.33 -35.65
CA PHE A 17 -16.24 -9.11 -34.84
C PHE A 17 -16.82 -9.26 -33.43
N ILE A 18 -16.95 -10.48 -32.92
CA ILE A 18 -17.04 -10.68 -31.48
C ILE A 18 -15.62 -10.97 -31.04
N PRO A 19 -14.86 -9.97 -30.52
CA PRO A 19 -13.60 -10.29 -29.87
C PRO A 19 -13.91 -11.36 -28.81
N ASN A 20 -13.24 -12.50 -28.92
CA ASN A 20 -13.14 -13.51 -27.87
C ASN A 20 -12.30 -12.97 -26.70
N ASP A 21 -12.58 -11.73 -26.29
CA ASP A 21 -12.29 -11.25 -24.95
C ASP A 21 -13.35 -11.87 -24.04
N ALA A 22 -13.32 -13.21 -23.98
CA ALA A 22 -13.95 -13.98 -22.96
C ALA A 22 -13.41 -13.47 -21.64
N LEU A 23 -14.17 -12.55 -21.04
CA LEU A 23 -14.20 -12.24 -19.62
C LEU A 23 -12.86 -12.49 -18.92
N ALA A 24 -11.86 -11.68 -19.27
CA ALA A 24 -11.05 -11.14 -18.20
C ALA A 24 -12.00 -10.23 -17.39
N VAL A 25 -12.82 -10.84 -16.52
CA VAL A 25 -13.23 -10.15 -15.30
C VAL A 25 -11.90 -9.86 -14.63
N LYS A 26 -11.33 -8.68 -14.92
CA LYS A 26 -10.38 -8.13 -13.98
C LYS A 26 -11.13 -8.14 -12.66
N ASN A 27 -10.65 -8.93 -11.72
CA ASN A 27 -11.03 -8.82 -10.32
C ASN A 27 -10.53 -7.45 -9.84
N GLU A 28 -11.13 -6.35 -10.30
CA GLU A 28 -10.79 -4.97 -9.89
C GLU A 28 -11.29 -4.66 -8.47
N GLY A 29 -11.51 -5.69 -7.64
CA GLY A 29 -11.97 -5.56 -6.26
C GLY A 29 -11.28 -6.49 -5.27
N LEU A 30 -10.30 -7.28 -5.71
CA LEU A 30 -9.66 -8.29 -4.90
C LEU A 30 -8.15 -8.08 -4.94
N ASP A 31 -7.67 -7.20 -4.06
CA ASP A 31 -6.26 -6.88 -3.96
C ASP A 31 -5.66 -7.64 -2.78
N SER A 32 -4.47 -8.22 -2.98
CA SER A 32 -3.56 -8.89 -2.04
C SER A 32 -4.13 -9.48 -0.73
N ILE A 33 -3.84 -10.76 -0.45
CA ILE A 33 -3.94 -11.30 0.92
C ILE A 33 -3.04 -10.45 1.83
N VAL A 34 -3.60 -9.94 2.91
CA VAL A 34 -2.92 -9.15 3.92
C VAL A 34 -2.95 -9.89 5.25
N THR A 35 -1.84 -9.88 5.98
CA THR A 35 -1.72 -10.47 7.32
C THR A 35 -1.56 -9.36 8.34
N GLY A 36 -2.30 -9.45 9.44
CA GLY A 36 -2.26 -8.48 10.52
C GLY A 36 -2.92 -9.00 11.79
N ILE A 37 -3.15 -8.12 12.76
CA ILE A 37 -3.74 -8.48 14.06
C ILE A 37 -5.26 -8.29 14.03
N ASP A 38 -6.01 -9.34 14.41
CA ASP A 38 -7.47 -9.35 14.49
C ASP A 38 -8.00 -8.72 15.80
N VAL A 39 -9.34 -8.71 15.95
CA VAL A 39 -10.03 -8.16 17.13
C VAL A 39 -9.71 -8.87 18.45
N ASN A 40 -9.18 -10.10 18.38
CA ASN A 40 -8.80 -10.89 19.54
C ASN A 40 -7.31 -10.75 19.86
N GLY A 41 -6.55 -9.99 19.07
CA GLY A 41 -5.10 -9.84 19.22
C GLY A 41 -4.29 -10.95 18.55
N ASN A 42 -4.89 -11.83 17.75
CA ASN A 42 -4.21 -12.90 17.05
C ASN A 42 -3.80 -12.49 15.64
N GLU A 43 -2.72 -13.08 15.12
CA GLU A 43 -2.38 -12.94 13.71
C GLU A 43 -3.43 -13.63 12.83
N SER A 44 -3.90 -12.91 11.82
CA SER A 44 -4.92 -13.37 10.88
C SER A 44 -4.67 -12.79 9.50
N SER A 45 -5.07 -13.52 8.46
CA SER A 45 -4.94 -13.09 7.07
C SER A 45 -6.30 -12.94 6.43
N CYS A 46 -6.46 -11.89 5.62
CA CYS A 46 -7.70 -11.63 4.91
C CYS A 46 -7.44 -11.10 3.50
N LEU A 47 -8.46 -11.14 2.66
CA LEU A 47 -8.46 -10.44 1.38
C LEU A 47 -8.80 -8.97 1.62
N ARG A 48 -7.93 -8.08 1.15
CA ARG A 48 -8.13 -6.65 1.30
C ARG A 48 -9.25 -6.18 0.39
N MET A 49 -10.14 -5.38 0.96
CA MET A 49 -11.21 -4.74 0.23
C MET A 49 -10.75 -3.36 -0.26
N VAL A 50 -10.69 -3.20 -1.59
CA VAL A 50 -10.28 -1.94 -2.24
C VAL A 50 -11.46 -1.12 -2.77
N GLN A 51 -12.63 -1.75 -2.93
CA GLN A 51 -13.85 -1.08 -3.34
C GLN A 51 -14.68 -0.64 -2.13
N PRO A 52 -15.49 0.43 -2.27
CA PRO A 52 -16.44 0.83 -1.24
C PRO A 52 -17.39 -0.31 -0.92
N LEU A 53 -17.41 -0.75 0.33
CA LEU A 53 -18.37 -1.73 0.82
C LEU A 53 -19.59 -1.00 1.38
N TYR A 54 -20.78 -1.46 0.98
CA TYR A 54 -22.04 -1.03 1.58
C TYR A 54 -22.38 -1.99 2.73
N CYS A 55 -22.12 -1.55 3.95
CA CYS A 55 -22.35 -2.33 5.16
C CYS A 55 -23.54 -1.78 5.95
N SER A 56 -24.02 -2.54 6.94
CA SER A 56 -25.01 -2.03 7.89
C SER A 56 -24.49 -0.78 8.60
N MET A 57 -25.40 0.11 9.02
CA MET A 57 -25.02 1.30 9.80
C MET A 57 -24.76 0.99 11.28
N GLU A 58 -25.01 -0.24 11.71
CA GLU A 58 -24.73 -0.67 13.08
C GLU A 58 -23.22 -0.79 13.29
N ILE A 59 -22.70 -0.08 14.30
CA ILE A 59 -21.30 -0.18 14.69
C ILE A 59 -21.08 -1.53 15.36
N GLN A 60 -20.10 -2.29 14.87
CA GLN A 60 -19.69 -3.58 15.42
C GLN A 60 -18.29 -3.51 16.02
N VAL A 61 -17.91 -4.57 16.75
CA VAL A 61 -16.61 -4.67 17.43
C VAL A 61 -15.44 -4.46 16.47
N GLY A 62 -15.53 -4.95 15.23
CA GLY A 62 -14.44 -4.75 14.28
C GLY A 62 -14.33 -3.32 13.73
N ASP A 63 -15.40 -2.52 13.73
CA ASP A 63 -15.27 -1.08 13.44
C ASP A 63 -14.47 -0.37 14.53
N LEU A 64 -14.75 -0.69 15.79
CA LEU A 64 -14.00 -0.18 16.93
C LEU A 64 -12.53 -0.61 16.87
N HIS A 65 -12.26 -1.85 16.49
CA HIS A 65 -10.90 -2.35 16.25
C HIS A 65 -10.20 -1.55 15.15
N GLY A 66 -10.87 -1.29 14.03
CA GLY A 66 -10.32 -0.46 12.95
C GLY A 66 -10.01 0.98 13.36
N LEU A 67 -10.75 1.55 14.32
CA LEU A 67 -10.43 2.83 14.94
C LEU A 67 -9.22 2.72 15.89
N ASP A 68 -9.20 1.68 16.74
CA ASP A 68 -8.10 1.41 17.67
C ASP A 68 -6.76 1.25 16.93
N CYS A 69 -6.73 0.46 15.84
CA CYS A 69 -5.54 0.28 15.01
C CYS A 69 -4.91 1.63 14.64
N ARG A 70 -5.71 2.58 14.14
CA ARG A 70 -5.22 3.91 13.71
C ARG A 70 -4.72 4.72 14.89
N SER A 71 -5.41 4.67 16.03
CA SER A 71 -5.01 5.38 17.24
C SER A 71 -3.64 4.92 17.78
N ARG A 72 -3.29 3.65 17.53
CA ARG A 72 -2.02 3.02 17.91
C ARG A 72 -0.93 3.11 16.83
N GLY A 73 -1.18 3.85 15.75
CA GLY A 73 -0.22 4.03 14.65
C GLY A 73 -0.07 2.82 13.74
N PHE A 74 -1.12 2.00 13.61
CA PHE A 74 -1.22 0.92 12.63
C PHE A 74 -2.15 1.31 11.48
N LYS A 75 -1.98 0.68 10.33
CA LYS A 75 -2.90 0.76 9.20
C LYS A 75 -4.06 -0.21 9.43
N ALA A 76 -5.27 0.31 9.57
CA ALA A 76 -6.49 -0.49 9.60
C ALA A 76 -6.84 -0.93 8.17
N VAL A 77 -6.65 -2.20 7.84
CA VAL A 77 -7.00 -2.75 6.53
C VAL A 77 -8.37 -3.43 6.61
N GLN A 78 -9.31 -2.96 5.80
CA GLN A 78 -10.64 -3.51 5.74
C GLN A 78 -10.64 -4.85 4.98
N CYS A 79 -11.10 -5.89 5.66
CA CYS A 79 -11.18 -7.28 5.20
C CYS A 79 -12.60 -7.70 4.79
N GLY A 80 -13.58 -6.81 5.00
CA GLY A 80 -15.00 -7.08 4.81
C GLY A 80 -15.85 -6.04 5.53
N CYS A 81 -17.15 -6.28 5.64
CA CYS A 81 -18.01 -5.42 6.43
C CYS A 81 -17.66 -5.55 7.92
N HIS A 82 -17.37 -4.40 8.54
CA HIS A 82 -17.01 -4.29 9.94
C HIS A 82 -15.83 -5.19 10.38
N ASN A 83 -15.02 -5.68 9.44
CA ASN A 83 -13.91 -6.57 9.70
C ASN A 83 -12.61 -5.91 9.26
N PHE A 84 -11.67 -5.78 10.20
CA PHE A 84 -10.40 -5.10 10.00
C PHE A 84 -9.27 -5.91 10.60
N VAL A 85 -8.10 -5.86 9.96
CA VAL A 85 -6.82 -6.28 10.56
C VAL A 85 -5.93 -5.06 10.75
N CYS A 86 -5.22 -4.99 11.88
CA CYS A 86 -4.18 -3.98 12.10
C CYS A 86 -2.89 -4.46 11.44
N VAL A 87 -2.38 -3.70 10.48
CA VAL A 87 -1.12 -3.98 9.81
C VAL A 87 -0.14 -2.88 10.17
N GLU A 88 1.13 -3.23 10.38
CA GLU A 88 2.16 -2.19 10.49
C GLU A 88 2.19 -1.37 9.19
N TYR A 89 2.37 -0.05 9.30
CA TYR A 89 2.63 0.74 8.12
C TYR A 89 3.93 0.21 7.51
N GLU A 90 3.83 -0.44 6.35
CA GLU A 90 4.99 -0.56 5.47
C GLU A 90 5.29 0.87 5.01
N THR A 91 6.20 1.54 5.71
CA THR A 91 6.79 2.76 5.21
C THR A 91 7.49 2.39 3.90
N GLU A 92 7.09 3.00 2.80
CA GLU A 92 7.70 2.76 1.50
C GLU A 92 9.21 2.98 1.60
N THR A 93 9.99 2.14 0.91
CA THR A 93 11.44 2.28 0.87
C THR A 93 11.80 3.60 0.18
N VAL A 94 12.54 4.45 0.87
CA VAL A 94 13.05 5.71 0.34
C VAL A 94 14.49 5.52 -0.15
N VAL A 95 14.86 6.17 -1.25
CA VAL A 95 16.22 6.13 -1.82
C VAL A 95 16.88 7.49 -1.66
N GLY A 96 18.10 7.50 -1.14
CA GLY A 96 18.89 8.71 -0.93
C GLY A 96 20.38 8.42 -1.02
N VAL A 97 21.19 9.32 -0.47
CA VAL A 97 22.64 9.13 -0.29
C VAL A 97 22.98 9.04 1.19
N ASP A 98 23.92 8.17 1.54
CA ASP A 98 24.45 8.07 2.90
C ASP A 98 25.56 9.11 3.16
N ARG A 99 26.17 9.06 4.36
CA ARG A 99 27.26 9.98 4.74
C ARG A 99 28.53 9.82 3.90
N GLN A 100 28.72 8.66 3.27
CA GLN A 100 29.82 8.42 2.33
C GLN A 100 29.49 8.94 0.91
N GLY A 101 28.27 9.43 0.69
CA GLY A 101 27.79 9.87 -0.62
C GLY A 101 27.37 8.72 -1.53
N MET A 102 27.26 7.50 -0.99
CA MET A 102 26.83 6.32 -1.72
C MET A 102 25.31 6.26 -1.76
N LYS A 103 24.75 5.83 -2.90
CA LYS A 103 23.30 5.61 -3.00
C LYS A 103 22.89 4.47 -2.09
N ARG A 104 21.89 4.72 -1.27
CA ARG A 104 21.33 3.76 -0.32
C ARG A 104 19.82 3.89 -0.29
N SER A 105 19.15 2.79 -0.01
CA SER A 105 17.72 2.77 0.26
C SER A 105 17.44 2.24 1.66
N CYS A 106 16.37 2.73 2.27
CA CYS A 106 15.93 2.25 3.58
C CYS A 106 14.44 2.48 3.78
N ARG A 107 13.86 1.78 4.74
CA ARG A 107 12.54 2.10 5.26
C ARG A 107 12.69 3.21 6.32
N PRO A 108 11.94 4.31 6.21
CA PRO A 108 11.93 5.35 7.23
C PRO A 108 11.61 4.77 8.62
N MET A 109 12.28 5.30 9.63
CA MET A 109 12.01 4.95 11.02
C MET A 109 10.59 5.37 11.39
N LYS A 110 9.89 4.52 12.15
CA LYS A 110 8.51 4.74 12.58
C LYS A 110 8.38 6.05 13.38
N GLU A 111 7.34 6.83 13.10
CA GLU A 111 7.02 8.02 13.89
C GLU A 111 6.83 7.66 15.37
N GLY A 112 7.40 8.46 16.27
CA GLY A 112 7.38 8.21 17.71
C GLY A 112 8.44 7.21 18.23
N ALA A 113 9.27 6.64 17.37
CA ALA A 113 10.45 5.90 17.82
C ALA A 113 11.41 6.82 18.57
N SER A 114 11.84 6.39 19.76
CA SER A 114 12.77 7.13 20.61
C SER A 114 14.16 6.52 20.50
N CYS A 115 15.17 7.36 20.30
CA CYS A 115 16.57 6.96 20.27
C CYS A 115 17.33 7.58 21.46
N THR A 116 18.52 7.08 21.75
CA THR A 116 19.38 7.67 22.78
C THR A 116 19.77 9.10 22.40
N GLU A 117 19.89 10.01 23.36
CA GLU A 117 20.32 11.40 23.11
C GLU A 117 21.85 11.51 22.94
N ILE A 118 22.41 10.70 22.04
CA ILE A 118 23.83 10.73 21.70
C ILE A 118 23.97 11.44 20.36
N PHE A 119 24.72 12.55 20.36
CA PHE A 119 25.05 13.24 19.11
C PHE A 119 26.27 12.56 18.47
N THR A 120 26.08 11.99 17.29
CA THR A 120 27.11 11.30 16.51
C THR A 120 27.39 12.01 15.18
N GLU A 121 28.31 11.47 14.38
CA GLU A 121 28.59 12.00 13.04
C GLU A 121 27.38 11.91 12.10
N ASP A 122 26.45 10.98 12.36
CA ASP A 122 25.26 10.76 11.56
C ASP A 122 24.19 11.85 11.80
N GLU A 123 24.05 12.36 13.03
CA GLU A 123 23.25 13.57 13.31
C GLU A 123 23.80 14.79 12.57
N ALA A 124 25.12 14.99 12.65
CA ALA A 124 25.76 16.09 11.94
C ALA A 124 25.60 15.96 10.41
N PHE A 125 25.54 14.74 9.87
CA PHE A 125 25.22 14.50 8.46
C PHE A 125 23.77 14.88 8.13
N ALA A 126 22.81 14.50 8.97
CA ALA A 126 21.40 14.85 8.80
C ALA A 126 21.19 16.38 8.80
N GLU A 127 21.80 17.11 9.73
CA GLU A 127 21.76 18.58 9.78
C GLU A 127 22.30 19.20 8.48
N ARG A 128 23.49 18.78 8.04
CA ARG A 128 24.08 19.27 6.79
C ARG A 128 23.23 18.96 5.55
N CYS A 129 22.49 17.86 5.54
CA CYS A 129 21.55 17.56 4.46
C CYS A 129 20.45 18.62 4.40
N GLN A 130 19.87 18.97 5.54
CA GLN A 130 18.82 19.99 5.64
C GLN A 130 19.33 21.39 5.30
N GLU A 131 20.52 21.77 5.78
CA GLU A 131 21.16 23.05 5.45
C GLU A 131 21.37 23.23 3.93
N LYS A 132 21.58 22.12 3.20
CA LYS A 132 21.73 22.10 1.74
C LYS A 132 20.40 22.03 0.99
N GLY A 133 19.27 22.12 1.69
CA GLY A 133 17.93 22.05 1.11
C GLY A 133 17.42 20.64 0.81
N GLY A 134 18.10 19.61 1.32
CA GLY A 134 17.64 18.22 1.25
C GLY A 134 16.73 17.84 2.42
N VAL A 135 16.18 16.63 2.34
CA VAL A 135 15.40 16.01 3.41
C VAL A 135 16.22 14.88 4.00
N ALA A 136 16.56 15.00 5.28
CA ALA A 136 17.18 13.91 6.04
C ALA A 136 16.10 12.91 6.49
N VAL A 137 16.21 11.67 6.03
CA VAL A 137 15.30 10.58 6.39
C VAL A 137 16.03 9.65 7.35
N ALA A 138 15.50 9.51 8.56
CA ALA A 138 15.98 8.54 9.52
C ALA A 138 15.63 7.13 9.05
N CYS A 139 16.63 6.28 8.86
CA CYS A 139 16.49 4.86 8.53
C CYS A 139 16.48 3.97 9.79
N GLY A 140 16.92 4.53 10.92
CA GLY A 140 17.02 3.89 12.22
C GLY A 140 17.55 4.89 13.24
N CYS A 141 17.88 4.41 14.44
CA CYS A 141 18.53 5.27 15.43
C CYS A 141 19.93 5.64 14.98
N HIS A 142 20.19 6.94 14.88
CA HIS A 142 21.48 7.49 14.46
C HIS A 142 21.90 7.05 13.05
N ASP A 143 20.94 6.83 12.15
CA ASP A 143 21.21 6.37 10.78
C ASP A 143 20.30 7.10 9.81
N TYR A 144 20.89 7.85 8.89
CA TYR A 144 20.14 8.76 8.01
C TYR A 144 20.60 8.63 6.56
N ILE A 145 19.65 8.85 5.66
CA ILE A 145 19.92 9.13 4.23
C ILE A 145 19.47 10.55 3.90
N CYS A 146 20.19 11.20 2.99
CA CYS A 146 19.82 12.49 2.44
C CYS A 146 19.10 12.31 1.10
N VAL A 147 17.88 12.84 1.02
CA VAL A 147 17.07 12.87 -0.20
C VAL A 147 17.09 14.30 -0.74
N LYS A 148 17.44 14.47 -2.02
CA LYS A 148 17.34 15.79 -2.66
C LYS A 148 15.86 16.08 -2.96
N ASN A 149 15.41 17.27 -2.57
CA ASN A 149 14.15 17.83 -3.06
C ASN A 149 14.23 18.20 -4.55
#